data_AF-A0A2D4MI93-F1
#
_entry.id   AF-A0A2D4MI93-F1
#
_cell.length_a   1.000
_cell.length_b   1.000
_cell.length_c   1.000
_cell.angle_alpha   90.00
_cell.angle_beta   90.00
_cell.angle_gamma   90.00
#
_symmetry.space_group_name_H-M   'P 1'
#
loop_
_entity.id
_entity.type
_entity.pdbx_description
1 polymer ?
#
loop_
_entity_poly.entity_id
_entity_poly.type
_entity_poly.pdbx_seq_one_letter_code
_entity_poly.pdbx_strand_id
1 'polypeptide(L)'
;YSYNNRSNKPIHRAFCQIKVFCDKGAERKIRDEERKQNRKKSKGQVSQATCPNAEGKLTAVPLQKKSDITYFKTMADLESQPVLFIPDVHFGNLQRAGQVYYNNDDEREGGSILAKRIFRTVEEDFVPPPLKQIKEEGAKKVLLYVRKEADEVFDALMLKSPTVKGLMDAISEKYGLPAEKITKLYKKSKKGILVNMDDNIIEHYSNEDTFILNMENIMEGFKVTLTEI
;
A
#
# COMPACT_ATOMS: atom_id res chain seq x y z
N TYR A 1 2.63 9.01 17.47
CA TYR A 1 3.47 10.21 17.61
C TYR A 1 2.71 11.26 18.39
N SER A 2 3.38 12.23 19.02
CA SER A 2 2.69 13.34 19.66
C SER A 2 2.07 14.25 18.60
N TYR A 3 0.84 14.69 18.81
CA TYR A 3 0.18 15.66 17.92
C TYR A 3 0.75 17.08 18.09
N ASN A 4 1.09 17.46 19.32
CA ASN A 4 1.48 18.83 19.69
C ASN A 4 2.99 19.12 19.50
N ASN A 5 3.79 18.11 19.17
CA ASN A 5 5.24 18.25 19.04
C ASN A 5 5.69 17.64 17.71
N ARG A 6 6.46 18.40 16.92
CA ARG A 6 7.03 17.97 15.62
C ARG A 6 8.25 17.05 15.79
N SER A 7 8.28 16.25 16.84
CA SER A 7 9.34 15.28 17.08
C SER A 7 9.18 14.08 16.15
N ASN A 8 10.29 13.66 15.54
CA ASN A 8 10.36 12.45 14.71
C ASN A 8 10.43 11.15 15.54
N LYS A 9 10.29 11.24 16.88
CA LYS A 9 10.31 10.07 17.79
C LYS A 9 8.89 9.67 18.20
N PRO A 10 8.50 8.38 18.09
CA PRO A 10 7.21 7.91 18.58
C PRO A 10 7.12 8.02 20.11
N ILE A 11 5.92 8.30 20.62
CA ILE A 11 5.64 8.33 22.07
C ILE A 11 5.33 6.93 22.65
N HIS A 12 5.03 5.97 21.79
CA HIS A 12 4.78 4.57 22.12
C HIS A 12 5.02 3.72 20.87
N ARG A 13 5.53 2.51 21.05
CA ARG A 13 5.76 1.53 19.98
C ARG A 13 5.34 0.14 20.44
N ALA A 14 4.77 -0.64 19.54
CA ALA A 14 4.41 -2.03 19.79
C ALA A 14 4.50 -2.86 18.49
N PHE A 15 4.59 -4.18 18.62
CA PHE A 15 4.64 -5.09 17.48
C PHE A 15 3.73 -6.30 17.67
N CYS A 16 3.41 -6.96 16.56
CA CYS A 16 2.79 -8.27 16.51
C CYS A 16 3.48 -9.07 15.40
N GLN A 17 3.79 -10.34 15.65
CA GLN A 17 4.38 -11.21 14.62
C GLN A 17 3.27 -11.73 13.71
N ILE A 18 3.46 -11.58 12.40
CA ILE A 18 2.51 -12.05 11.40
C ILE A 18 3.12 -13.13 10.52
N LYS A 19 2.26 -14.00 10.02
CA LYS A 19 2.58 -14.92 8.94
C LYS A 19 1.44 -14.89 7.95
N VAL A 20 1.73 -14.42 6.73
CA VAL A 20 0.74 -14.29 5.67
C VAL A 20 0.73 -15.57 4.85
N PHE A 21 -0.47 -16.02 4.48
CA PHE A 21 -0.69 -17.20 3.66
C PHE A 21 -1.57 -16.82 2.48
N CYS A 22 -1.36 -17.47 1.33
CA CYS A 22 -2.28 -17.37 0.20
C CYS A 22 -3.56 -18.18 0.48
N ASP A 23 -4.66 -17.76 -0.13
CA ASP A 23 -5.99 -18.36 0.00
C ASP A 23 -6.42 -18.50 1.47
N LYS A 24 -7.10 -19.60 1.81
CA LYS A 24 -7.45 -20.01 3.17
C LYS A 24 -6.31 -20.76 3.88
N GLY A 25 -5.06 -20.38 3.60
CA GLY A 25 -3.87 -21.07 4.09
C GLY A 25 -3.68 -20.99 5.60
N ALA A 26 -4.07 -19.87 6.21
CA ALA A 26 -4.00 -19.67 7.66
C ALA A 26 -4.95 -20.63 8.39
N GLU A 27 -6.20 -20.74 7.93
CA GLU A 27 -7.22 -21.62 8.52
C GLU A 27 -6.88 -23.10 8.30
N ARG A 28 -6.25 -23.44 7.17
CA ARG A 28 -5.70 -24.79 6.97
C ARG A 28 -4.58 -25.08 7.98
N LYS A 29 -3.64 -24.14 8.15
CA LYS A 29 -2.52 -24.30 9.09
C LYS A 29 -2.98 -24.49 10.54
N ILE A 30 -3.95 -23.68 11.00
CA ILE A 30 -4.52 -23.80 12.36
C ILE A 30 -5.15 -25.17 12.56
N ARG A 31 -6.00 -25.62 11.62
CA ARG A 31 -6.65 -26.93 11.68
C ARG A 31 -5.65 -28.09 11.67
N ASP A 32 -4.57 -27.98 10.91
CA ASP A 32 -3.55 -29.03 10.84
C ASP A 32 -2.76 -29.16 12.14
N GLU A 33 -2.40 -28.03 12.78
CA GLU A 33 -1.76 -28.04 14.10
C GLU A 33 -2.71 -28.57 15.20
N GLU A 34 -3.99 -28.21 15.17
CA GLU A 34 -5.01 -28.74 16.09
C GLU A 34 -5.14 -30.27 15.98
N ARG A 35 -5.26 -30.79 14.75
CA ARG A 35 -5.29 -32.25 14.50
C ARG A 35 -4.04 -32.95 15.02
N LYS A 36 -2.87 -32.33 14.84
CA LYS A 36 -1.58 -32.87 15.34
C LYS A 36 -1.54 -32.87 16.87
N GLN A 37 -2.08 -31.85 17.53
CA GLN A 37 -2.13 -31.77 18.99
C GLN A 37 -3.09 -32.83 19.59
N ASN A 38 -4.23 -33.08 18.94
CA ASN A 38 -5.19 -34.10 19.39
C ASN A 38 -4.63 -35.53 19.29
N ARG A 39 -3.85 -35.83 18.24
CA ARG A 39 -3.19 -37.14 18.10
C ARG A 39 -2.12 -37.41 19.16
N LYS A 40 -1.52 -36.37 19.74
CA LYS A 40 -0.54 -36.52 20.84
C LYS A 40 -1.22 -36.75 22.18
N LYS A 41 -2.41 -36.17 22.41
CA LYS A 41 -3.17 -36.36 23.66
C LYS A 41 -3.80 -37.76 23.76
N SER A 42 -4.11 -38.42 22.64
CA SER A 42 -4.74 -39.74 22.62
C SER A 42 -3.80 -40.93 22.87
N LYS A 43 -2.49 -40.73 23.02
CA LYS A 43 -1.52 -41.81 23.32
C LYS A 43 -1.07 -41.88 24.78
N GLY A 44 -1.70 -41.11 25.68
CA GLY A 44 -1.32 -41.02 27.08
C GLY A 44 -2.52 -40.99 28.02
N GLN A 45 -3.34 -42.04 28.02
CA GLN A 45 -4.18 -42.41 29.17
C GLN A 45 -4.74 -43.83 28.97
N VAL A 46 -3.91 -44.83 29.25
CA VAL A 46 -4.38 -46.13 29.73
C VAL A 46 -3.63 -46.39 31.02
N SER A 47 -4.30 -46.14 32.15
CA SER A 47 -4.14 -46.84 33.44
C SER A 47 -4.98 -46.16 34.55
N GLN A 48 -6.00 -46.90 35.00
CA GLN A 48 -6.69 -46.90 36.31
C GLN A 48 -7.41 -45.60 36.77
N ALA A 49 -8.75 -45.52 36.85
CA ALA A 49 -9.75 -46.26 37.65
C ALA A 49 -10.17 -45.51 38.95
N THR A 50 -11.41 -44.99 38.98
CA THR A 50 -12.47 -45.08 40.04
C THR A 50 -13.46 -43.88 40.01
N CYS A 51 -14.76 -44.18 40.08
CA CYS A 51 -15.97 -43.32 40.00
C CYS A 51 -16.40 -42.79 41.41
N PRO A 52 -17.59 -42.15 41.68
CA PRO A 52 -18.74 -41.77 40.83
C PRO A 52 -19.48 -40.41 41.13
N ASN A 53 -20.41 -40.06 40.22
CA ASN A 53 -21.65 -39.26 40.35
C ASN A 53 -21.64 -37.72 40.59
N ALA A 54 -22.18 -36.98 39.61
CA ALA A 54 -23.45 -36.25 39.72
C ALA A 54 -23.94 -35.82 38.33
N GLU A 55 -25.09 -36.35 37.92
CA GLU A 55 -25.81 -36.02 36.70
C GLU A 55 -26.51 -34.66 36.81
N GLY A 56 -26.64 -33.92 35.70
CA GLY A 56 -27.71 -32.93 35.59
C GLY A 56 -27.42 -31.68 34.77
N LYS A 57 -28.01 -31.64 33.57
CA LYS A 57 -28.30 -30.48 32.71
C LYS A 57 -27.13 -29.83 31.97
N LEU A 58 -26.93 -30.34 30.75
CA LEU A 58 -26.45 -29.58 29.61
C LEU A 58 -27.47 -28.48 29.28
N THR A 59 -27.33 -27.30 29.88
CA THR A 59 -27.88 -26.08 29.29
C THR A 59 -26.95 -25.69 28.15
N ALA A 60 -27.39 -25.88 26.91
CA ALA A 60 -26.74 -25.33 25.73
C ALA A 60 -26.77 -23.80 25.82
N VAL A 61 -25.72 -23.23 26.41
CA VAL A 61 -25.48 -21.78 26.35
C VAL A 61 -25.17 -21.45 24.89
N PRO A 62 -25.85 -20.46 24.27
CA PRO A 62 -25.51 -20.05 22.91
C PRO A 62 -24.03 -19.69 22.88
N LEU A 63 -23.27 -20.38 22.03
CA LEU A 63 -21.86 -20.14 21.81
C LEU A 63 -21.71 -18.72 21.26
N GLN A 64 -21.56 -17.74 22.16
CA GLN A 64 -21.20 -16.39 21.80
C GLN A 64 -19.93 -16.49 20.97
N LYS A 65 -19.99 -16.06 19.70
CA LYS A 65 -18.82 -15.96 18.82
C LYS A 65 -17.84 -14.97 19.45
N LYS A 66 -16.95 -15.48 20.29
CA LYS A 66 -15.81 -14.72 20.80
C LYS A 66 -14.85 -14.60 19.62
N SER A 67 -14.61 -13.38 19.16
CA SER A 67 -13.55 -13.12 18.19
C SER A 67 -12.20 -13.43 18.85
N ASP A 68 -11.33 -14.15 18.15
CA ASP A 68 -9.95 -14.34 18.59
C ASP A 68 -9.23 -12.99 18.47
N ILE A 69 -8.78 -12.44 19.60
CA ILE A 69 -8.11 -11.14 19.70
C ILE A 69 -6.65 -11.36 20.10
N THR A 70 -5.72 -10.79 19.33
CA THR A 70 -4.29 -10.75 19.67
C THR A 70 -3.87 -9.33 20.02
N TYR A 71 -3.33 -9.13 21.22
CA TYR A 71 -2.81 -7.84 21.66
C TYR A 71 -1.37 -7.64 21.17
N PHE A 72 -1.03 -6.41 20.81
CA PHE A 72 0.34 -6.04 20.44
C PHE A 72 1.24 -6.03 21.67
N LYS A 73 2.50 -6.42 21.49
CA LYS A 73 3.53 -6.35 22.54
C LYS A 73 4.26 -5.01 22.47
N THR A 74 4.22 -4.24 23.55
CA THR A 74 4.94 -2.96 23.67
C THR A 74 6.45 -3.15 23.51
N MET A 75 7.09 -2.18 22.86
CA MET A 75 8.54 -2.10 22.66
C MET A 75 9.09 -0.92 23.47
N ALA A 76 10.18 -1.16 24.19
CA ALA A 76 10.89 -0.11 24.92
C ALA A 76 11.69 0.82 23.99
N ASP A 77 12.15 0.29 22.86
CA ASP A 77 12.94 1.03 21.89
C ASP A 77 12.07 1.93 21.00
N LEU A 78 12.25 3.24 21.19
CA LEU A 78 11.59 4.30 20.43
C LEU A 78 12.52 4.96 19.41
N GLU A 79 13.78 4.52 19.29
CA GLU A 79 14.82 5.19 18.49
C GLU A 79 15.06 4.51 17.16
N SER A 80 14.99 3.17 17.11
CA SER A 80 15.20 2.45 15.85
C SER A 80 14.15 2.83 14.80
N GLN A 81 14.59 3.33 13.65
CA GLN A 81 13.67 3.68 12.56
C GLN A 81 13.22 2.43 11.80
N PRO A 82 11.93 2.31 11.44
CA PRO A 82 11.45 1.23 10.58
C PRO A 82 11.95 1.44 9.15
N VAL A 83 12.31 0.34 8.47
CA VAL A 83 12.59 0.37 7.04
C VAL A 83 11.27 0.49 6.28
N LEU A 84 11.11 1.58 5.53
CA LEU A 84 9.95 1.81 4.66
C LEU A 84 10.35 1.50 3.23
N PHE A 85 9.61 0.61 2.57
CA PHE A 85 9.78 0.39 1.14
C PHE A 85 9.04 1.49 0.36
N ILE A 86 9.80 2.32 -0.36
CA ILE A 86 9.29 3.39 -1.22
C ILE A 86 9.68 3.05 -2.66
N PRO A 87 8.76 2.55 -3.51
CA PRO A 87 9.09 2.00 -4.81
C PRO A 87 9.84 3.01 -5.71
N ASP A 88 9.37 4.27 -5.78
CA ASP A 88 9.94 5.26 -6.71
C ASP A 88 11.35 5.75 -6.33
N VAL A 89 11.78 5.58 -5.07
CA VAL A 89 13.11 6.02 -4.58
C VAL A 89 14.17 4.93 -4.77
N HIS A 90 13.77 3.66 -4.84
CA HIS A 90 14.68 2.53 -4.99
C HIS A 90 15.06 2.21 -6.46
N PHE A 91 14.25 2.64 -7.44
CA PHE A 91 14.56 2.42 -8.86
C PHE A 91 15.53 3.46 -9.44
N GLY A 92 15.62 4.67 -8.86
CA GLY A 92 16.51 5.74 -9.34
C GLY A 92 17.98 5.61 -8.92
N ASN A 93 18.28 4.87 -7.84
CA ASN A 93 19.60 4.92 -7.20
C ASN A 93 20.38 3.58 -7.22
N LEU A 94 19.93 2.56 -7.95
CA LEU A 94 20.66 1.28 -8.02
C LEU A 94 21.97 1.36 -8.83
N GLN A 95 22.25 2.50 -9.47
CA GLN A 95 23.59 2.80 -9.97
C GLN A 95 24.08 4.11 -9.36
N ARG A 96 25.04 3.99 -8.42
CA ARG A 96 25.94 5.04 -7.93
C ARG A 96 25.49 5.79 -6.66
N ALA A 97 25.78 5.19 -5.51
CA ALA A 97 26.36 5.77 -4.29
C ALA A 97 26.10 4.77 -3.15
N GLY A 98 27.06 4.01 -2.63
CA GLY A 98 28.35 4.53 -2.18
C GLY A 98 28.11 5.57 -1.09
N GLN A 99 27.92 5.12 0.15
CA GLN A 99 28.22 5.87 1.38
C GLN A 99 27.61 7.28 1.48
N VAL A 100 26.52 7.44 2.25
CA VAL A 100 26.28 8.71 2.96
C VAL A 100 25.99 8.36 4.42
N TYR A 101 27.09 8.16 5.14
CA TYR A 101 27.12 8.17 6.59
C TYR A 101 26.96 9.62 7.07
N TYR A 102 26.01 9.87 7.96
CA TYR A 102 26.21 10.89 8.99
C TYR A 102 26.45 10.14 10.29
N ASN A 103 27.72 9.88 10.61
CA ASN A 103 28.20 9.62 11.96
C ASN A 103 29.58 10.24 12.08
N ASN A 104 29.73 11.15 13.04
CA ASN A 104 31.03 11.52 13.61
C ASN A 104 31.60 10.31 14.37
N ASP A 105 32.92 10.22 14.36
CA ASP A 105 33.85 9.38 15.13
C ASP A 105 33.25 8.42 16.18
N ASP A 106 33.56 7.12 16.06
CA ASP A 106 34.62 6.53 16.87
C ASP A 106 35.02 5.14 16.31
N GLU A 107 36.28 4.78 16.50
CA GLU A 107 36.91 3.56 16.01
C GLU A 107 36.22 2.27 16.54
N ARG A 108 36.36 1.17 15.77
CA ARG A 108 36.73 -0.20 16.22
C ARG A 108 35.96 -1.36 15.55
N GLU A 109 36.71 -2.06 14.72
CA GLU A 109 36.81 -3.54 14.64
C GLU A 109 35.60 -4.39 14.16
N GLY A 110 35.72 -4.83 12.90
CA GLY A 110 35.60 -6.25 12.51
C GLY A 110 34.28 -7.01 12.77
N GLY A 111 33.50 -7.24 11.70
CA GLY A 111 32.38 -8.20 11.75
C GLY A 111 31.67 -8.43 10.43
N SER A 112 32.34 -9.05 9.44
CA SER A 112 31.70 -9.51 8.20
C SER A 112 30.87 -10.76 8.48
N ILE A 113 29.53 -10.63 8.53
CA ILE A 113 28.63 -11.78 8.60
C ILE A 113 28.20 -12.16 7.17
N LEU A 114 28.93 -13.12 6.62
CA LEU A 114 28.60 -13.85 5.39
C LEU A 114 27.26 -14.59 5.53
N ALA A 115 26.23 -14.13 4.82
CA ALA A 115 25.03 -14.93 4.59
C ALA A 115 25.32 -16.01 3.52
N LYS A 116 25.83 -17.18 3.96
CA LYS A 116 25.92 -18.39 3.12
C LYS A 116 24.52 -18.89 2.75
N ARG A 117 24.10 -18.71 1.49
CA ARG A 117 22.97 -19.44 0.89
C ARG A 117 23.52 -20.70 0.20
N ILE A 118 23.21 -21.87 0.76
CA ILE A 118 23.57 -23.17 0.19
C ILE A 118 22.62 -23.45 -0.99
N PHE A 119 23.19 -23.55 -2.20
CA PHE A 119 22.55 -24.15 -3.36
C PHE A 119 22.54 -25.68 -3.20
N ARG A 120 21.41 -26.33 -3.51
CA ARG A 120 21.37 -27.74 -3.90
C ARG A 120 20.80 -27.84 -5.30
N THR A 121 21.64 -28.33 -6.19
CA THR A 121 21.36 -28.79 -7.54
C THR A 121 20.55 -30.08 -7.47
N VAL A 122 19.42 -30.14 -8.17
CA VAL A 122 18.88 -31.37 -8.76
C VAL A 122 18.42 -31.01 -10.17
N GLU A 123 19.00 -31.69 -11.14
CA GLU A 123 18.63 -31.65 -12.55
C GLU A 123 17.39 -32.52 -12.75
N GLU A 124 16.33 -31.96 -13.33
CA GLU A 124 15.28 -32.75 -13.98
C GLU A 124 14.59 -31.87 -15.05
N ASP A 125 14.73 -32.29 -16.30
CA ASP A 125 14.18 -31.66 -17.50
C ASP A 125 12.66 -31.46 -17.42
N PHE A 126 12.22 -30.20 -17.29
CA PHE A 126 10.85 -29.82 -17.63
C PHE A 126 10.83 -28.49 -18.38
N VAL A 127 10.32 -28.58 -19.62
CA VAL A 127 9.97 -27.55 -20.61
C VAL A 127 9.68 -26.17 -19.97
N PRO A 128 10.28 -25.07 -20.47
CA PRO A 128 9.94 -23.74 -19.98
C PRO A 128 8.44 -23.47 -20.22
N PRO A 129 7.67 -23.05 -19.21
CA PRO A 129 6.30 -22.60 -19.45
C PRO A 129 6.34 -21.44 -20.45
N PRO A 130 5.33 -21.32 -21.34
CA PRO A 130 5.34 -20.29 -22.37
C PRO A 130 5.57 -18.95 -21.70
N LEU A 131 6.48 -18.16 -22.27
CA LEU A 131 6.75 -16.78 -21.88
C LEU A 131 5.41 -16.14 -21.53
N LYS A 132 5.14 -15.96 -20.23
CA LYS A 132 4.03 -15.13 -19.79
C LYS A 132 4.33 -13.80 -20.44
N GLN A 133 3.54 -13.48 -21.46
CA GLN A 133 3.55 -12.18 -22.11
C GLN A 133 3.73 -11.17 -20.99
N ILE A 134 4.78 -10.37 -21.10
CA ILE A 134 4.92 -9.14 -20.34
C ILE A 134 3.57 -8.47 -20.53
N LYS A 135 2.72 -8.57 -19.50
CA LYS A 135 1.49 -7.81 -19.44
C LYS A 135 2.02 -6.40 -19.35
N GLU A 136 1.97 -5.71 -20.48
CA GLU A 136 2.25 -4.30 -20.65
C GLU A 136 1.88 -3.62 -19.33
N GLU A 137 2.92 -3.24 -18.59
CA GLU A 137 2.82 -2.61 -17.28
C GLU A 137 1.93 -1.39 -17.49
N GLY A 138 0.64 -1.56 -17.19
CA GLY A 138 -0.40 -0.72 -17.76
C GLY A 138 -0.12 0.72 -17.41
N ALA A 139 -0.08 1.59 -18.43
CA ALA A 139 0.08 3.02 -18.26
C ALA A 139 -0.68 3.49 -17.01
N LYS A 140 0.02 4.17 -16.08
CA LYS A 140 -0.56 4.65 -14.82
C LYS A 140 -1.78 5.53 -15.14
N LYS A 141 -2.98 4.96 -15.10
CA LYS A 141 -4.23 5.71 -15.31
C LYS A 141 -4.58 6.43 -14.02
N VAL A 142 -5.07 7.66 -14.16
CA VAL A 142 -5.50 8.48 -13.03
C VAL A 142 -6.93 8.94 -13.26
N LEU A 143 -7.81 8.69 -12.30
CA LEU A 143 -9.16 9.23 -12.28
C LEU A 143 -9.17 10.54 -11.49
N LEU A 144 -9.67 11.62 -12.06
CA LEU A 144 -9.90 12.88 -11.36
C LEU A 144 -11.41 13.16 -11.29
N TYR A 145 -11.85 13.77 -10.20
CA TYR A 145 -13.22 14.25 -10.05
C TYR A 145 -13.26 15.77 -10.22
N VAL A 146 -14.03 16.25 -11.19
CA VAL A 146 -14.12 17.68 -11.49
C VAL A 146 -15.57 18.14 -11.48
N ARG A 147 -15.83 19.38 -11.08
CA ARG A 147 -17.15 20.00 -11.24
C ARG A 147 -17.01 21.48 -11.54
N LYS A 148 -18.01 22.10 -12.15
CA LYS A 148 -18.05 23.57 -12.20
C LYS A 148 -18.45 24.12 -10.84
N GLU A 149 -18.14 25.39 -10.58
CA GLU A 149 -18.45 26.03 -9.30
C GLU A 149 -19.96 26.05 -8.99
N ALA A 150 -20.80 26.15 -10.03
CA ALA A 150 -22.26 26.13 -9.91
C ALA A 150 -22.86 24.72 -9.79
N ASP A 151 -22.07 23.66 -10.01
CA ASP A 151 -22.56 22.29 -10.04
C ASP A 151 -22.35 21.59 -8.68
N GLU A 152 -23.30 20.77 -8.25
CA GLU A 152 -23.18 19.97 -7.02
C GLU A 152 -22.57 18.59 -7.27
N VAL A 153 -22.60 18.13 -8.51
CA VAL A 153 -22.16 16.79 -8.91
C VAL A 153 -20.81 16.85 -9.60
N PHE A 154 -19.95 15.88 -9.31
CA PHE A 154 -18.66 15.72 -9.96
C PHE A 154 -18.75 14.82 -11.19
N ASP A 155 -18.07 15.25 -12.24
CA ASP A 155 -17.70 14.47 -13.40
C ASP A 155 -16.39 13.72 -13.18
N ALA A 156 -16.35 12.48 -13.68
CA ALA A 156 -15.14 11.68 -13.78
C ALA A 156 -14.33 12.04 -15.03
N LEU A 157 -13.06 12.43 -14.86
CA LEU A 157 -12.06 12.53 -15.93
C LEU A 157 -11.06 11.38 -15.79
N MET A 158 -11.09 10.43 -16.71
CA MET A 158 -10.16 9.31 -16.75
C MET A 158 -8.97 9.64 -17.66
N LEU A 159 -7.82 9.91 -17.06
CA LEU A 159 -6.58 10.15 -17.79
C LEU A 159 -5.95 8.81 -18.15
N LYS A 160 -5.84 8.53 -19.44
CA LYS A 160 -5.18 7.31 -19.96
C LYS A 160 -3.67 7.30 -19.68
N SER A 161 -3.08 8.50 -19.65
CA SER A 161 -1.71 8.77 -19.23
C SER A 161 -1.68 10.04 -18.37
N PRO A 162 -0.84 10.12 -17.34
CA PRO A 162 -0.77 11.26 -16.44
C PRO A 162 0.11 12.36 -17.06
N THR A 163 -0.32 12.90 -18.20
CA THR A 163 0.38 13.92 -18.99
C THR A 163 -0.59 15.06 -19.34
N VAL A 164 -0.07 16.21 -19.75
CA VAL A 164 -0.86 17.37 -20.20
C VAL A 164 -1.76 16.98 -21.34
N LYS A 165 -1.22 16.23 -22.31
CA LYS A 165 -1.99 15.70 -23.42
C LYS A 165 -3.12 14.77 -22.93
N GLY A 166 -2.82 13.85 -22.01
CA GLY A 166 -3.81 12.95 -21.45
C GLY A 166 -4.95 13.68 -20.72
N LEU A 167 -4.66 14.79 -20.04
CA LEU A 167 -5.65 15.65 -19.40
C LEU A 167 -6.48 16.42 -20.44
N MET A 168 -5.85 17.00 -21.46
CA MET A 168 -6.56 17.67 -22.57
C MET A 168 -7.50 16.71 -23.30
N ASP A 169 -7.03 15.49 -23.59
CA ASP A 169 -7.83 14.45 -24.24
C ASP A 169 -9.04 14.05 -23.39
N ALA A 170 -8.85 13.88 -22.07
CA ALA A 170 -9.95 13.53 -21.15
C ALA A 170 -11.00 14.66 -21.05
N ILE A 171 -10.57 15.92 -21.00
CA ILE A 171 -11.46 17.09 -21.02
C ILE A 171 -12.21 17.17 -22.36
N SER A 172 -11.49 16.94 -23.47
CA SER A 172 -12.06 16.92 -24.82
C SER A 172 -13.15 15.85 -24.95
N GLU A 173 -12.87 14.63 -24.50
CA GLU A 173 -13.80 13.51 -24.51
C GLU A 173 -15.05 13.79 -23.66
N LYS A 174 -14.87 14.39 -22.47
CA LYS A 174 -15.97 14.65 -21.54
C LYS A 174 -16.86 15.82 -21.94
N TYR A 175 -16.28 16.90 -22.45
CA TYR A 175 -16.99 18.17 -22.68
C TYR A 175 -17.15 18.54 -24.17
N GLY A 176 -16.66 17.70 -25.09
CA GLY A 176 -16.79 17.92 -26.54
C GLY A 176 -15.97 19.10 -27.07
N LEU A 177 -14.88 19.46 -26.38
CA LEU A 177 -14.00 20.56 -26.73
C LEU A 177 -12.76 20.02 -27.47
N PRO A 178 -12.44 20.48 -28.70
CA PRO A 178 -11.23 20.02 -29.39
C PRO A 178 -9.99 20.28 -28.54
N ALA A 179 -9.17 19.24 -28.32
CA ALA A 179 -7.96 19.34 -27.50
C ALA A 179 -6.99 20.42 -28.02
N GLU A 180 -6.95 20.65 -29.34
CA GLU A 180 -6.12 21.69 -29.96
C GLU A 180 -6.54 23.12 -29.59
N LYS A 181 -7.80 23.29 -29.16
CA LYS A 181 -8.30 24.58 -28.69
C LYS A 181 -7.98 24.83 -27.21
N ILE A 182 -7.50 23.84 -26.46
CA ILE A 182 -7.07 24.05 -25.06
C ILE A 182 -5.64 24.60 -25.09
N THR A 183 -5.52 25.93 -25.07
CA THR A 183 -4.21 26.59 -25.23
C THR A 183 -3.51 26.90 -23.91
N LYS A 184 -4.26 26.95 -22.80
CA LYS A 184 -3.72 27.23 -21.48
C LYS A 184 -4.33 26.29 -20.45
N LEU A 185 -3.47 25.67 -19.64
CA LEU A 185 -3.85 24.74 -18.60
C LEU A 185 -3.18 25.13 -17.28
N TYR A 186 -3.99 25.45 -16.27
CA TYR A 186 -3.50 25.95 -14.99
C TYR A 186 -4.01 25.13 -13.82
N LYS A 187 -3.15 24.96 -12.81
CA LYS A 187 -3.50 24.46 -11.47
C LYS A 187 -3.65 25.64 -10.52
N LYS A 188 -4.73 25.72 -9.75
CA LYS A 188 -4.84 26.62 -8.61
C LYS A 188 -4.83 25.81 -7.32
N SER A 189 -3.81 25.99 -6.49
CA SER A 189 -3.72 25.31 -5.19
C SER A 189 -4.71 25.87 -4.18
N LYS A 190 -4.96 25.14 -3.08
CA LYS A 190 -5.77 25.64 -1.95
C LYS A 190 -5.26 26.97 -1.36
N LYS A 191 -3.96 27.26 -1.52
CA LYS A 191 -3.33 28.53 -1.09
C LYS A 191 -3.54 29.68 -2.10
N GLY A 192 -4.27 29.45 -3.19
CA GLY A 192 -4.52 30.42 -4.25
C GLY A 192 -3.39 30.58 -5.26
N ILE A 193 -2.29 29.83 -5.14
CA ILE A 193 -1.17 29.88 -6.09
C ILE A 193 -1.61 29.26 -7.42
N LEU A 194 -1.45 30.00 -8.51
CA LEU A 194 -1.71 29.58 -9.88
C LEU A 194 -0.41 29.08 -10.53
N VAL A 195 -0.43 27.89 -11.11
CA VAL A 195 0.73 27.20 -11.68
C VAL A 195 0.39 26.75 -13.11
N ASN A 196 1.30 26.95 -14.05
CA ASN A 196 1.18 26.40 -15.39
C ASN A 196 1.43 24.88 -15.34
N MET A 197 0.51 24.09 -15.89
CA MET A 197 0.63 22.63 -15.81
C MET A 197 1.63 22.09 -16.83
N ASP A 198 2.47 21.17 -16.38
CA ASP A 198 3.32 20.30 -17.18
C ASP A 198 3.06 18.83 -16.81
N ASP A 199 3.73 17.90 -17.49
CA ASP A 199 3.56 16.46 -17.24
C ASP A 199 3.96 16.08 -15.81
N ASN A 200 4.99 16.69 -15.26
CA ASN A 200 5.47 16.43 -13.90
C ASN A 200 4.40 16.77 -12.85
N ILE A 201 3.70 17.90 -13.00
CA ILE A 201 2.59 18.26 -12.11
C ILE A 201 1.47 17.22 -12.19
N ILE A 202 1.14 16.73 -13.39
CA ILE A 202 0.03 15.79 -13.60
C ILE A 202 0.36 14.39 -13.10
N GLU A 203 1.62 13.96 -13.20
CA GLU A 203 2.12 12.71 -12.62
C GLU A 203 1.94 12.61 -11.10
N HIS A 204 1.87 13.75 -10.41
CA HIS A 204 1.67 13.80 -8.97
C HIS A 204 0.21 13.74 -8.53
N TYR A 205 -0.75 13.78 -9.47
CA TYR A 205 -2.16 13.61 -9.11
C TYR A 205 -2.46 12.20 -8.63
N SER A 206 -3.20 12.14 -7.54
CA SER A 206 -3.68 10.88 -6.99
C SER A 206 -5.04 10.53 -7.57
N ASN A 207 -5.33 9.23 -7.57
CA ASN A 207 -6.63 8.74 -7.98
C ASN A 207 -7.72 9.35 -7.07
N GLU A 208 -8.79 9.84 -7.67
CA GLU A 208 -9.93 10.49 -7.01
C GLU A 208 -9.66 11.90 -6.47
N ASP A 209 -8.54 12.53 -6.85
CA ASP A 209 -8.31 13.96 -6.55
C ASP A 209 -9.46 14.82 -7.10
N THR A 210 -9.90 15.79 -6.30
CA THR A 210 -11.09 16.61 -6.57
C THR A 210 -10.73 18.04 -6.92
N PHE A 211 -11.38 18.58 -7.96
CA PHE A 211 -11.14 19.94 -8.43
C PHE A 211 -12.42 20.67 -8.83
N ILE A 212 -12.39 22.00 -8.70
CA ILE A 212 -13.30 22.87 -9.45
C ILE A 212 -12.67 23.14 -10.82
N LEU A 213 -13.39 22.80 -11.88
CA LEU A 213 -13.02 23.04 -13.27
C LEU A 213 -13.62 24.37 -13.74
N ASN A 214 -12.74 25.30 -14.11
CA ASN A 214 -13.12 26.53 -14.79
C ASN A 214 -12.61 26.49 -16.24
N MET A 215 -13.49 26.80 -17.19
CA MET A 215 -13.18 26.84 -18.62
C MET A 215 -13.59 28.20 -19.18
N GLU A 216 -12.59 29.01 -19.52
CA GLU A 216 -12.78 30.36 -20.05
C GLU A 216 -12.46 30.37 -21.55
N ASN A 217 -13.36 30.90 -22.36
CA ASN A 217 -13.08 31.16 -23.77
C ASN A 217 -12.21 32.42 -23.89
N ILE A 218 -11.07 32.29 -24.55
CA ILE A 218 -10.14 33.37 -24.85
C ILE A 218 -9.98 33.48 -26.38
N MET A 219 -9.50 34.62 -26.88
CA MET A 219 -9.39 34.88 -28.33
C MET A 219 -8.71 33.75 -29.14
N GLU A 220 -7.77 33.03 -28.53
CA GLU A 220 -6.99 31.97 -29.19
C GLU A 220 -7.40 30.54 -28.76
N GLY A 221 -8.51 30.35 -28.05
CA GLY A 221 -8.98 29.03 -27.63
C GLY A 221 -9.63 29.02 -26.25
N PHE A 222 -9.31 28.02 -25.44
CA PHE A 222 -9.81 27.83 -24.10
C PHE A 222 -8.67 27.85 -23.10
N LYS A 223 -8.86 28.61 -22.03
CA LYS A 223 -8.06 28.53 -20.81
C LYS A 223 -8.81 27.67 -19.82
N VAL A 224 -8.16 26.59 -19.40
CA VAL A 224 -8.68 25.66 -18.39
C VAL A 224 -7.93 25.84 -17.09
N THR A 225 -8.65 25.89 -15.96
CA THR A 225 -8.07 25.93 -14.62
C THR A 225 -8.70 24.86 -13.73
N LEU A 226 -7.88 24.00 -13.14
CA LEU A 226 -8.28 23.06 -12.07
C LEU A 226 -7.92 23.65 -10.70
N THR A 227 -8.92 23.92 -9.87
CA THR A 227 -8.74 24.46 -8.51
C THR A 227 -8.91 23.35 -7.48
N GLU A 228 -7.90 23.11 -6.66
CA GLU A 228 -7.96 22.12 -5.57
C GLU A 228 -9.00 22.51 -4.52
N ILE A 229 -9.76 21.51 -4.05
CA ILE A 229 -10.77 21.63 -2.98
C ILE A 229 -10.23 20.97 -1.70
#